data_AF-A0A936L6X4-F1
#
_entry.id   AF-A0A936L6X4-F1
#
_cell.length_a   1.000
_cell.length_b   1.000
_cell.length_c   1.000
_cell.angle_alpha   90.00
_cell.angle_beta   90.00
_cell.angle_gamma   90.00
#
_symmetry.space_group_name_H-M   'P 1'
#
loop_
_entity.id
_entity.type
_entity.pdbx_description
1 polymer ?
#
loop_
_entity_poly.entity_id
_entity_poly.type
_entity_poly.pdbx_seq_one_letter_code
_entity_poly.pdbx_strand_id
1 'polypeptide(L)' 'MTSNSLPHLPRARHGLRLWELIERSKSAGSMIYDARIAALCLEHGVTELWSADRDFSRFAPLKVRNPLAGSQ' A
#
# COMPACT_ATOMS: atom_id res chain seq x y z
N MET A 1 8.68 -41.09 3.00
CA MET A 1 9.93 -40.46 2.52
C MET A 1 9.54 -39.39 1.53
N THR A 2 10.00 -38.17 1.80
CA THR A 2 9.54 -36.86 1.33
C THR A 2 9.75 -36.60 -0.16
N SER A 3 8.77 -35.98 -0.82
CA SER A 3 9.07 -34.99 -1.85
C SER A 3 8.09 -33.83 -1.76
N ASN A 4 8.55 -32.81 -1.04
CA ASN A 4 8.06 -31.45 -0.97
C ASN A 4 8.36 -30.77 -2.32
N SER A 5 7.40 -30.01 -2.88
CA SER A 5 7.62 -28.72 -3.59
C SER A 5 6.40 -28.27 -4.40
N LEU A 6 5.50 -27.51 -3.78
CA LEU A 6 4.97 -26.27 -4.40
C LEU A 6 6.14 -25.24 -4.41
N PRO A 7 6.26 -24.24 -5.33
CA PRO A 7 5.19 -23.30 -5.68
C PRO A 7 5.27 -22.62 -7.10
N HIS A 8 4.20 -21.94 -7.53
CA HIS A 8 4.21 -20.48 -7.79
C HIS A 8 2.82 -20.05 -8.28
N LEU A 9 2.14 -19.31 -7.41
CA LEU A 9 0.87 -18.68 -7.72
C LEU A 9 1.02 -17.72 -8.92
N PRO A 10 -0.02 -17.57 -9.76
CA PRO A 10 0.02 -16.67 -10.90
C PRO A 10 0.27 -15.24 -10.42
N ARG A 11 1.29 -14.56 -10.96
CA ARG A 11 1.62 -13.13 -10.75
C ARG A 11 0.54 -12.16 -11.29
N ALA A 12 -0.71 -12.60 -11.38
CA ALA A 12 -1.84 -11.89 -11.97
C ALA A 12 -2.78 -11.24 -10.93
N ARG A 13 -2.34 -11.09 -9.66
CA ARG A 13 -3.18 -10.53 -8.58
C ARG A 13 -2.83 -9.08 -8.21
N HIS A 14 -1.72 -8.54 -8.73
CA HIS A 14 -1.27 -7.19 -8.41
C HIS A 14 -2.14 -6.10 -9.05
N GLY A 15 -2.58 -6.30 -10.30
CA GLY A 15 -3.39 -5.31 -11.01
C GLY A 15 -4.76 -5.05 -10.36
N LEU A 16 -5.43 -6.10 -9.86
CA LEU A 16 -6.78 -5.98 -9.30
C LEU A 16 -6.82 -5.13 -8.02
N ARG A 17 -5.85 -5.32 -7.12
CA ARG A 17 -5.77 -4.49 -5.88
C ARG A 17 -5.43 -3.03 -6.18
N LEU A 18 -4.58 -2.78 -7.17
CA LEU A 18 -4.23 -1.43 -7.57
C LEU A 18 -5.45 -0.69 -8.15
N TRP A 19 -6.23 -1.36 -9.01
CA TRP A 19 -7.45 -0.78 -9.57
C TRP A 19 -8.52 -0.51 -8.50
N GLU A 20 -8.76 -1.44 -7.57
CA GLU A 20 -9.70 -1.23 -6.45
C GLU A 20 -9.32 -0.02 -5.57
N LEU A 21 -8.01 0.18 -5.33
CA LEU A 21 -7.51 1.31 -4.55
C LEU A 21 -7.64 2.64 -5.31
N ILE A 22 -7.31 2.68 -6.60
CA ILE A 22 -7.46 3.87 -7.45
C ILE A 22 -8.93 4.29 -7.53
N GLU A 23 -9.84 3.33 -7.73
CA GLU A 23 -11.26 3.59 -7.89
C GLU A 23 -11.91 4.05 -6.58
N ARG A 24 -11.54 3.45 -5.44
CA ARG A 24 -12.04 3.88 -4.12
C ARG A 24 -11.50 5.23 -3.65
N SER A 25 -10.26 5.57 -3.99
CA SER A 25 -9.63 6.81 -3.54
C SER A 25 -9.93 8.01 -4.45
N LYS A 26 -10.56 7.79 -5.60
CA LYS A 26 -10.72 8.80 -6.68
C LYS A 26 -9.39 9.46 -7.02
N SER A 27 -8.30 8.69 -6.96
CA SER A 27 -6.95 9.20 -7.17
C SER A 27 -6.71 9.48 -8.64
N ALA A 28 -6.43 10.74 -8.99
CA ALA A 28 -6.04 11.16 -10.33
C ALA A 28 -4.68 11.89 -10.29
N GLY A 29 -3.89 11.77 -11.35
CA GLY A 29 -2.59 12.46 -11.45
C GLY A 29 -1.55 11.95 -10.45
N SER A 30 -0.97 12.85 -9.65
CA SER A 30 0.12 12.55 -8.71
C SER A 30 -0.25 11.50 -7.67
N MET A 31 -1.51 11.43 -7.24
CA MET A 31 -1.98 10.48 -6.22
C MET A 31 -1.91 9.00 -6.65
N ILE A 32 -1.79 8.70 -7.95
CA ILE A 32 -1.63 7.31 -8.41
C ILE A 32 -0.30 6.74 -7.93
N TYR A 33 0.75 7.57 -7.87
CA TYR A 33 2.06 7.15 -7.35
C TYR A 33 1.97 6.86 -5.85
N ASP A 34 1.27 7.69 -5.10
CA ASP A 34 1.08 7.52 -3.65
C ASP A 34 0.22 6.29 -3.33
N ALA A 35 -0.82 6.04 -4.13
CA ALA A 35 -1.65 4.84 -4.02
C ALA A 35 -0.84 3.55 -4.26
N ARG A 36 0.11 3.58 -5.21
CA ARG A 36 1.02 2.44 -5.47
C ARG A 36 1.95 2.17 -4.28
N ILE A 37 2.50 3.23 -3.67
CA ILE A 37 3.34 3.11 -2.48
C ILE A 37 2.51 2.52 -1.33
N ALA A 38 1.31 3.03 -1.08
CA ALA A 38 0.41 2.53 -0.04
C ALA A 38 0.02 1.05 -0.28
N ALA A 39 -0.27 0.68 -1.53
CA ALA A 39 -0.57 -0.70 -1.91
C ALA A 39 0.60 -1.65 -1.61
N LEU A 40 1.83 -1.27 -1.97
CA LEU A 40 3.03 -2.05 -1.67
C LEU A 40 3.24 -2.21 -0.17
N CYS A 41 3.09 -1.14 0.61
CA CYS A 41 3.17 -1.21 2.07
C CYS A 41 2.20 -2.26 2.62
N LEU A 42 0.93 -2.21 2.21
CA LEU A 42 -0.09 -3.16 2.67
C LEU A 42 0.17 -4.60 2.17
N GLU A 43 0.64 -4.78 0.94
CA GLU A 43 1.01 -6.09 0.38
C GLU A 43 2.16 -6.74 1.14
N HIS A 44 3.10 -5.94 1.63
CA HIS A 44 4.25 -6.42 2.43
C HIS A 44 3.97 -6.48 3.94
N GLY A 45 2.72 -6.24 4.38
CA GLY A 45 2.32 -6.33 5.79
C GLY A 45 2.71 -5.12 6.65
N VAL A 46 3.06 -3.99 6.02
CA VAL A 46 3.31 -2.73 6.72
C VAL A 46 1.99 -2.18 7.23
N THR A 47 1.94 -1.88 8.52
CA THR A 47 0.74 -1.37 9.21
C THR A 47 0.79 0.14 9.45
N GLU A 48 1.98 0.74 9.41
CA GLU A 48 2.22 2.17 9.63
C GLU A 48 3.27 2.71 8.66
N LEU A 49 2.95 3.80 7.98
CA LEU A 49 3.84 4.59 7.13
C LEU A 49 4.22 5.88 7.85
N TRP A 50 5.51 6.14 7.97
CA TRP A 50 6.01 7.40 8.53
C TRP A 50 6.23 8.39 7.39
N SER A 51 5.37 9.40 7.31
CA SER A 51 5.43 10.43 6.28
C SER A 51 4.92 11.76 6.81
N ALA A 52 5.55 12.85 6.38
CA ALA A 52 5.06 14.21 6.61
C ALA A 52 3.93 14.60 5.63
N ASP A 53 3.73 13.80 4.59
CA ASP A 53 2.68 14.00 3.60
C ASP A 53 1.33 13.48 4.11
N ARG A 54 0.37 14.40 4.21
CA ARG A 54 -0.97 14.13 4.74
C ARG A 54 -1.86 13.42 3.73
N ASP A 55 -1.53 13.44 2.44
CA ASP A 55 -2.36 12.79 1.43
C ASP A 55 -2.36 11.26 1.57
N PHE A 56 -1.34 10.67 2.21
CA PHE A 56 -1.34 9.25 2.53
C PHE A 56 -2.45 8.83 3.50
N SER A 57 -3.01 9.75 4.29
CA SER A 57 -4.11 9.46 5.21
C SER A 57 -5.38 8.97 4.50
N ARG A 58 -5.48 9.19 3.19
CA ARG A 58 -6.59 8.74 2.34
C ARG A 58 -6.55 7.24 2.03
N PHE A 59 -5.42 6.57 2.26
CA PHE A 59 -5.22 5.16 1.89
C PHE A 59 -5.43 4.20 3.07
N ALA A 60 -6.62 4.23 3.67
CA ALA A 60 -7.00 3.24 4.68
C ALA A 60 -6.97 1.81 4.11
N PRO A 61 -6.47 0.79 4.86
CA PRO A 61 -6.20 0.80 6.30
C PRO A 61 -4.77 1.19 6.72
N LEU A 62 -3.92 1.71 5.83
CA LEU A 62 -2.54 2.09 6.17
C LEU A 62 -2.55 3.29 7.15
N LYS A 63 -1.97 3.13 8.35
CA LYS A 63 -1.83 4.24 9.30
C LYS A 63 -0.69 5.15 8.84
N VAL A 64 -0.88 6.46 8.95
CA VAL A 64 0.17 7.43 8.61
C VAL A 64 0.54 8.21 9.86
N ARG A 65 1.83 8.22 10.17
CA ARG A 65 2.40 8.97 11.29
C ARG A 65 3.36 10.02 10.76
N ASN A 66 3.17 11.27 11.14
CA ASN A 66 4.13 12.32 10.85
C ASN A 66 5.18 12.38 11.97
N PRO A 67 6.45 11.98 11.72
CA PRO A 67 7.49 12.01 12.74
C PRO A 67 7.89 13.44 13.15
N LEU A 68 7.55 14.46 12.36
CA LEU A 68 7.87 15.87 12.63
C LEU A 68 6.78 16.60 13.42
N ALA A 69 5.63 15.96 13.67
CA ALA A 69 4.52 16.57 14.39
C ALA A 69 4.71 16.62 15.92
N GLY A 70 5.75 15.97 16.45
CA GLY A 70 6.03 15.87 17.89
C GLY A 70 7.34 16.51 18.35
N SER A 71 7.98 17.33 17.52
CA SER A 71 9.21 18.04 17.86
C SER A 71 8.94 19.52 18.16
N GLN A 72 8.06 19.79 19.13
CA GLN A 72 7.91 21.09 19.76
C GLN A 72 7.44 20.95 21.21
#